data_AF-A0A7H0GJ97-F1
#
_entry.id   AF-A0A7H0GJ97-F1
#
_cell.length_a   1.000
_cell.length_b   1.000
_cell.length_c   1.000
_cell.angle_alpha   90.00
_cell.angle_beta   90.00
_cell.angle_gamma   90.00
#
_symmetry.space_group_name_H-M   'P 1'
#
loop_
_entity.id
_entity.type
_entity.pdbx_description
1 polymer ?
#
loop_
_entity_poly.entity_id
_entity_poly.type
_entity_poly.pdbx_seq_one_letter_code
_entity_poly.pdbx_strand_id
1 'polypeptide(L)'
;MATKGKYNAKDYEIKDHHQELTNRMIATLEESRESGWVKPWFTCKELPFNPVTGTKYRGINAATLMTAGFSDPRFFTFKNVQDYAESNGLELHVRKGSKGTPVFKALNIVVSGDTPEGKRKVFYLVKSSRFGYKNTLGLSSTVLRSRG
;
A
#
# COMPACT_ATOMS: atom_id res chain seq x y z
N MET A 1 12.31 41.41 18.56
CA MET A 1 11.22 40.48 18.95
C MET A 1 10.83 39.68 17.70
N ALA A 2 11.10 38.37 17.66
CA ALA A 2 10.86 37.54 16.47
C ALA A 2 9.38 37.11 16.41
N THR A 3 8.69 37.46 15.33
CA THR A 3 7.31 37.07 15.06
C THR A 3 7.25 35.60 14.66
N LYS A 4 6.57 34.76 15.47
CA LYS A 4 6.28 33.37 15.11
C LYS A 4 5.43 33.36 13.83
N GLY A 5 5.99 32.87 12.73
CA GLY A 5 5.27 32.71 11.46
C GLY A 5 4.01 31.88 11.69
N LYS A 6 2.85 32.43 11.30
CA LYS A 6 1.57 31.74 11.36
C LYS A 6 1.61 30.58 10.35
N TYR A 7 1.70 29.34 10.83
CA TYR A 7 1.51 28.17 9.97
C TYR A 7 0.04 28.11 9.55
N ASN A 8 -0.25 28.41 8.29
CA ASN A 8 -1.57 28.17 7.72
C ASN A 8 -1.79 26.66 7.62
N ALA A 9 -2.60 26.11 8.52
CA ALA A 9 -3.10 24.75 8.41
C ALA A 9 -3.96 24.69 7.14
N LYS A 10 -3.50 23.98 6.11
CA LYS A 10 -4.36 23.63 4.98
C LYS A 10 -5.42 22.68 5.49
N ASP A 11 -6.69 22.95 5.18
CA ASP A 11 -7.82 22.07 5.53
C ASP A 11 -7.71 20.77 4.72
N TYR A 12 -7.05 19.77 5.29
CA TYR A 12 -7.01 18.43 4.71
C TYR A 12 -8.24 17.67 5.19
N GLU A 13 -9.14 17.35 4.26
CA GLU A 13 -10.23 16.41 4.52
C GLU A 13 -9.63 15.04 4.91
N ILE A 14 -9.94 14.58 6.13
CA ILE A 14 -9.47 13.29 6.64
C ILE A 14 -10.21 12.20 5.87
N LYS A 15 -9.56 11.65 4.85
CA LYS A 15 -10.12 10.53 4.08
C LYS A 15 -10.17 9.27 4.92
N ASP A 16 -11.36 8.71 5.09
CA ASP A 16 -11.54 7.39 5.69
C ASP A 16 -11.28 6.28 4.66
N HIS A 17 -10.07 5.72 4.73
CA HIS A 17 -9.66 4.63 3.85
C HIS A 17 -10.36 3.29 4.13
N HIS A 18 -10.85 3.09 5.35
CA HIS A 18 -11.61 1.88 5.68
C HIS A 18 -13.00 1.96 5.03
N GLN A 19 -13.62 3.15 5.06
CA GLN A 19 -14.87 3.38 4.35
C GLN A 19 -14.71 3.24 2.83
N GLU A 20 -13.64 3.79 2.25
CA GLU A 20 -13.36 3.66 0.81
C GLU A 20 -13.23 2.18 0.38
N LEU A 21 -12.50 1.39 1.16
CA LEU A 21 -12.34 -0.03 0.91
C LEU A 21 -13.66 -0.79 1.05
N THR A 22 -14.43 -0.48 2.10
CA THR A 22 -15.73 -1.11 2.37
C THR A 22 -16.71 -0.82 1.23
N ASN A 23 -16.81 0.44 0.80
CA ASN A 23 -17.65 0.84 -0.33
C ASN A 23 -17.25 0.13 -1.61
N ARG A 24 -15.94 0.00 -1.87
CA ARG A 24 -15.45 -0.75 -3.04
C ARG A 24 -15.85 -2.22 -2.96
N MET A 25 -15.69 -2.86 -1.80
CA MET A 25 -16.09 -4.26 -1.61
C MET A 25 -17.60 -4.46 -1.79
N ILE A 26 -18.42 -3.57 -1.24
CA ILE A 26 -19.88 -3.63 -1.40
C ILE A 26 -20.24 -3.52 -2.88
N ALA A 27 -19.70 -2.52 -3.59
CA ALA A 27 -19.96 -2.34 -5.02
C ALA A 27 -19.59 -3.59 -5.83
N THR A 28 -18.43 -4.20 -5.58
CA THR A 28 -18.04 -5.40 -6.32
C THR A 28 -18.87 -6.64 -5.93
N LEU A 29 -19.36 -6.71 -4.69
CA LEU A 29 -20.30 -7.76 -4.29
C LEU A 29 -21.65 -7.60 -4.99
N GLU A 30 -22.16 -6.37 -5.08
CA GLU A 30 -23.40 -6.06 -5.80
C GLU A 30 -23.30 -6.41 -7.29
N GLU A 31 -22.19 -6.06 -7.95
CA GLU A 31 -21.88 -6.46 -9.34
C GLU A 31 -21.80 -8.00 -9.48
N SER A 32 -21.21 -8.69 -8.50
CA SER A 32 -21.04 -10.15 -8.56
C SER A 32 -22.35 -10.93 -8.42
N ARG A 33 -23.41 -10.31 -7.90
CA ARG A 33 -24.71 -10.92 -7.67
C ARG A 33 -25.27 -11.54 -8.96
N GLU A 34 -25.06 -10.88 -10.10
CA GLU A 34 -25.51 -11.31 -11.42
C GLU A 34 -24.71 -12.52 -11.96
N SER A 35 -23.48 -12.71 -11.48
CA SER A 35 -22.58 -13.78 -11.88
C SER A 35 -22.60 -15.01 -10.97
N GLY A 36 -23.58 -15.11 -10.06
CA GLY A 36 -23.73 -16.26 -9.16
C GLY A 36 -22.74 -16.29 -8.00
N TRP A 37 -22.33 -15.13 -7.46
CA TRP A 37 -21.40 -15.02 -6.33
C TRP A 37 -20.00 -15.57 -6.59
N VAL A 38 -19.62 -15.69 -7.87
CA VAL A 38 -18.23 -15.88 -8.26
C VAL A 38 -17.43 -14.69 -7.71
N LYS A 39 -16.15 -14.89 -7.36
CA LYS A 39 -15.29 -13.87 -6.74
C LYS A 39 -14.38 -13.16 -7.78
N PRO A 40 -14.89 -12.32 -8.70
CA PRO A 40 -14.03 -11.65 -9.69
C PRO A 40 -13.16 -10.56 -9.06
N TRP A 41 -13.46 -10.12 -7.83
CA TRP A 41 -12.78 -9.01 -7.15
C TRP A 41 -11.36 -9.32 -6.65
N PHE A 42 -10.94 -10.58 -6.71
CA PHE A 42 -9.56 -10.97 -6.39
C PHE A 42 -8.79 -11.25 -7.67
N THR A 43 -7.97 -10.29 -8.09
CA THR A 43 -7.23 -10.38 -9.35
C THR A 43 -5.92 -11.18 -9.22
N CYS A 44 -5.34 -11.25 -8.02
CA CYS A 44 -4.14 -12.04 -7.75
C CYS A 44 -4.50 -13.51 -7.47
N LYS A 45 -3.81 -14.46 -8.12
CA LYS A 45 -3.91 -15.90 -7.79
C LYS A 45 -3.21 -16.27 -6.48
N GLU A 46 -2.24 -15.46 -6.08
CA GLU A 46 -1.45 -15.63 -4.86
C GLU A 46 -1.63 -14.45 -3.92
N LEU A 47 -1.25 -14.62 -2.64
CA LEU A 47 -1.25 -13.52 -1.70
C LEU A 47 -0.25 -12.44 -2.14
N PRO A 48 -0.67 -11.15 -2.14
CA PRO A 48 0.24 -10.05 -2.41
C PRO A 48 1.46 -10.08 -1.49
N PHE A 49 2.62 -9.73 -2.02
CA PHE A 49 3.85 -9.66 -1.25
C PHE A 49 4.78 -8.55 -1.72
N ASN A 50 5.70 -8.16 -0.84
CA ASN A 50 6.79 -7.26 -1.17
C ASN A 50 7.99 -8.08 -1.65
N PRO A 51 8.39 -7.99 -2.93
CA PRO A 51 9.47 -8.81 -3.47
C PRO A 51 10.86 -8.45 -2.93
N VAL A 52 11.06 -7.23 -2.42
CA VAL A 52 12.35 -6.82 -1.83
C VAL A 52 12.53 -7.43 -0.43
N THR A 53 11.49 -7.46 0.38
CA THR A 53 11.57 -7.96 1.76
C THR A 53 11.04 -9.39 1.92
N GLY A 54 10.49 -10.00 0.86
CA GLY A 54 9.81 -11.30 0.88
C GLY A 54 8.52 -11.33 1.70
N THR A 55 8.09 -10.21 2.27
CA THR A 55 6.98 -10.18 3.23
C THR A 55 5.64 -10.31 2.52
N LYS A 56 4.89 -11.37 2.84
CA LYS A 56 3.50 -11.55 2.39
C LYS A 56 2.56 -10.65 3.20
N TYR A 57 1.68 -9.92 2.51
CA TYR A 57 0.67 -9.10 3.15
C TYR A 57 -0.43 -9.99 3.77
N ARG A 58 -1.04 -9.50 4.86
CA ARG A 58 -2.07 -10.22 5.62
C ARG A 58 -3.21 -9.29 6.00
N GLY A 59 -4.36 -9.89 6.35
CA GLY A 59 -5.55 -9.18 6.83
C GLY A 59 -6.04 -8.14 5.83
N ILE A 60 -6.42 -6.96 6.34
CA ILE A 60 -6.99 -5.89 5.51
C ILE A 60 -6.05 -5.45 4.39
N ASN A 61 -4.73 -5.42 4.63
CA ASN A 61 -3.76 -5.05 3.60
C ASN A 61 -3.75 -6.04 2.43
N ALA A 62 -3.89 -7.34 2.70
CA ALA A 62 -4.00 -8.32 1.62
C ALA A 62 -5.27 -8.08 0.80
N ALA A 63 -6.41 -7.88 1.47
CA ALA A 63 -7.68 -7.61 0.80
C ALA A 63 -7.64 -6.33 -0.05
N THR A 64 -7.06 -5.24 0.47
CA THR A 64 -6.89 -3.98 -0.28
C THR A 64 -6.03 -4.15 -1.53
N LEU A 65 -4.96 -4.93 -1.44
CA LEU A 65 -4.05 -5.14 -2.56
C LEU A 65 -4.64 -6.11 -3.62
N MET A 66 -5.34 -7.16 -3.19
CA MET A 66 -5.98 -8.11 -4.12
C MET A 66 -7.16 -7.49 -4.87
N THR A 67 -7.82 -6.49 -4.30
CA THR A 67 -8.91 -5.72 -4.94
C THR A 67 -8.42 -4.51 -5.73
N ALA A 68 -7.10 -4.31 -5.82
CA ALA A 68 -6.52 -3.17 -6.55
C ALA A 68 -6.49 -3.36 -8.08
N GLY A 69 -6.95 -4.51 -8.60
CA GLY A 69 -7.04 -4.77 -10.04
C GLY A 69 -5.77 -5.31 -10.69
N PHE A 70 -4.72 -5.60 -9.91
CA PHE A 70 -3.47 -6.15 -10.43
C PHE A 70 -3.50 -7.68 -10.39
N SER A 71 -3.15 -8.30 -11.53
CA SER A 71 -3.02 -9.77 -11.62
C SER A 71 -1.73 -10.29 -10.98
N ASP A 72 -0.71 -9.43 -10.93
CA ASP A 72 0.61 -9.75 -10.38
C ASP A 72 0.63 -9.48 -8.87
N PRO A 73 1.02 -10.46 -8.03
CA PRO A 73 1.01 -10.32 -6.58
C PRO A 73 2.16 -9.46 -6.03
N ARG A 74 3.07 -8.94 -6.86
CA ARG A 74 4.23 -8.18 -6.41
C ARG A 74 3.90 -6.70 -6.26
N PHE A 75 4.11 -6.19 -5.05
CA PHE A 75 3.84 -4.80 -4.68
C PHE A 75 5.07 -4.14 -4.05
N PHE A 76 5.52 -3.04 -4.64
CA PHE A 76 6.71 -2.29 -4.22
C PHE A 76 6.34 -1.01 -3.45
N THR A 77 7.22 -0.55 -2.57
CA THR A 77 7.23 0.88 -2.19
C THR A 77 7.93 1.69 -3.28
N PHE A 78 7.75 3.01 -3.27
CA PHE A 78 8.50 3.88 -4.18
C PHE A 78 10.01 3.70 -4.06
N LYS A 79 10.54 3.65 -2.82
CA LYS A 79 11.97 3.43 -2.58
C LYS A 79 12.43 2.04 -3.00
N ASN A 80 11.64 1.01 -2.71
CA ASN A 80 11.94 -0.38 -3.08
C ASN A 80 12.07 -0.55 -4.59
N VAL A 81 11.38 0.25 -5.40
CA VAL A 81 11.56 0.23 -6.86
C VAL A 81 12.98 0.62 -7.24
N GLN A 82 13.50 1.71 -6.66
CA GLN A 82 14.86 2.20 -6.90
C GLN A 82 15.90 1.21 -6.37
N ASP A 83 15.75 0.78 -5.10
CA ASP A 83 16.68 -0.17 -4.48
C ASP A 83 16.76 -1.50 -5.28
N TYR A 84 15.62 -1.97 -5.80
CA TYR A 84 15.54 -3.17 -6.64
C TYR A 84 16.13 -2.96 -8.03
N ALA A 85 15.93 -1.77 -8.62
CA ALA A 85 16.51 -1.37 -9.90
C ALA A 85 18.03 -1.44 -9.84
N GLU A 86 18.63 -0.76 -8.85
CA GLU A 86 20.07 -0.70 -8.62
C GLU A 86 20.66 -2.09 -8.37
N SER A 87 20.05 -2.87 -7.48
CA SER A 87 20.56 -4.20 -7.10
C SER A 87 20.55 -5.22 -8.24
N ASN A 88 19.71 -5.01 -9.26
CA ASN A 88 19.57 -5.94 -10.40
C ASN A 88 20.08 -5.34 -11.72
N GLY A 89 20.66 -4.13 -11.71
CA GLY A 89 21.09 -3.43 -12.92
C GLY A 89 19.95 -3.17 -13.90
N LEU A 90 18.74 -2.91 -13.39
CA LEU A 90 17.53 -2.65 -14.19
C LEU A 90 17.20 -1.16 -14.17
N GLU A 91 16.63 -0.63 -15.25
CA GLU A 91 16.09 0.74 -15.28
C GLU A 91 14.62 0.75 -14.85
N LEU A 92 14.37 0.60 -13.55
CA LEU A 92 13.02 0.45 -13.00
C LEU A 92 12.53 1.74 -12.34
N HIS A 93 11.35 2.22 -12.74
CA HIS A 93 10.76 3.45 -12.19
C HIS A 93 9.24 3.33 -12.06
N VAL A 94 8.62 4.00 -11.10
CA VAL A 94 7.15 4.11 -11.05
C VAL A 94 6.68 5.00 -12.21
N ARG A 95 5.71 4.52 -13.01
CA ARG A 95 5.11 5.29 -14.13
C ARG A 95 4.54 6.61 -13.60
N LYS A 96 4.84 7.71 -14.29
CA LYS A 96 4.23 9.02 -14.00
C LYS A 96 2.70 8.90 -14.05
N GLY A 97 2.01 9.46 -13.06
CA GLY A 97 0.55 9.36 -12.93
C GLY A 97 0.03 8.08 -12.26
N SER A 98 0.90 7.13 -11.91
CA SER A 98 0.49 5.95 -11.14
C SER A 98 -0.03 6.33 -9.76
N LYS A 99 -1.15 5.73 -9.37
CA LYS A 99 -1.69 5.83 -8.02
C LYS A 99 -1.22 4.62 -7.20
N GLY A 100 -0.75 4.88 -5.99
CA GLY A 100 -0.37 3.83 -5.05
C GLY A 100 -1.57 3.35 -4.25
N THR A 101 -1.62 2.05 -3.97
CA THR A 101 -2.63 1.42 -3.12
C THR A 101 -2.23 1.57 -1.65
N PRO A 102 -3.12 2.07 -0.77
CA PRO A 102 -2.79 2.27 0.63
C PRO A 102 -2.69 0.94 1.40
N VAL A 103 -1.68 0.82 2.25
CA VAL A 103 -1.56 -0.23 3.27
C VAL A 103 -1.22 0.39 4.61
N PHE A 104 -1.75 -0.21 5.69
CA PHE A 104 -1.66 0.32 7.05
C PHE A 104 -0.79 -0.57 7.92
N LYS A 105 0.09 0.05 8.71
CA LYS A 105 0.91 -0.63 9.71
C LYS A 105 0.66 -0.01 11.07
N ALA A 106 0.19 -0.81 12.02
CA ALA A 106 0.11 -0.41 13.42
C ALA A 106 1.51 -0.38 14.03
N LEU A 107 1.88 0.73 14.64
CA LEU A 107 3.10 0.92 15.40
C LEU A 107 2.75 1.25 16.85
N ASN A 108 3.52 0.67 17.77
CA ASN A 108 3.47 1.02 19.19
C ASN A 108 4.51 2.09 19.44
N ILE A 109 4.08 3.30 19.73
CA ILE A 109 4.98 4.41 20.08
C ILE A 109 4.87 4.63 21.59
N VAL A 110 6.01 4.60 22.27
CA VAL A 110 6.09 5.00 23.67
C VAL A 110 6.22 6.52 23.68
N VAL A 111 5.18 7.21 24.14
CA VAL A 111 5.22 8.65 24.30
C VAL A 111 5.68 8.95 25.73
N SER A 112 6.81 9.62 25.86
CA SER A 112 7.30 10.16 27.13
C SER A 112 6.44 11.35 27.53
N GLY A 113 5.77 11.29 28.67
CA GLY A 113 5.15 12.45 29.31
C GLY A 113 6.16 13.20 30.20
N ASP A 114 5.84 14.45 30.54
CA ASP A 114 6.67 15.33 31.37
C ASP A 114 6.72 14.92 32.87
N THR A 115 6.00 13.87 33.26
CA THR A 115 5.87 13.40 34.66
C THR A 115 6.63 12.07 34.87
N PRO A 116 7.15 11.76 36.08
CA PRO A 116 7.97 10.56 36.33
C PRO A 116 7.28 9.20 36.04
N GLU A 117 5.95 9.14 36.09
CA GLU A 117 5.12 7.97 35.73
C GLU A 117 4.64 8.00 34.26
N GLY A 118 5.03 9.02 33.49
CA GLY A 118 4.33 9.49 32.29
C GLY A 118 4.57 8.72 30.99
N LYS A 119 5.17 7.52 31.01
CA LYS A 119 5.37 6.74 29.76
C LYS A 119 4.10 5.98 29.40
N ARG A 120 3.45 6.40 28.32
CA ARG A 120 2.22 5.75 27.79
C ARG A 120 2.49 5.13 26.41
N LYS A 121 2.06 3.88 26.22
CA LYS A 121 2.07 3.22 24.91
C LYS A 121 0.83 3.68 24.14
N VAL A 122 1.06 4.26 22.97
CA VAL A 122 -0.01 4.70 22.06
C VAL A 122 0.14 3.93 20.74
N PHE A 123 -0.98 3.47 20.21
CA PHE A 123 -1.04 2.81 18.90
C PHE A 123 -1.23 3.86 17.81
N TYR A 124 -0.36 3.87 16.80
CA TYR A 124 -0.49 4.72 15.63
C TYR A 124 -0.59 3.87 14.37
N LEU A 125 -1.55 4.20 13.51
CA LEU A 125 -1.66 3.61 12.18
C LEU A 125 -0.86 4.45 11.18
N VAL A 126 0.21 3.87 10.65
CA VAL A 126 1.00 4.48 9.59
C VAL A 126 0.50 3.97 8.24
N LYS A 127 0.08 4.91 7.39
CA LYS A 127 -0.26 4.64 6.00
C LYS A 127 1.00 4.67 5.14
N SER A 128 1.13 3.67 4.26
CA SER A 128 2.13 3.67 3.19
C SER A 128 1.48 3.28 1.87
N SER A 129 2.06 3.73 0.76
CA SER A 129 1.55 3.42 -0.58
C SER A 129 2.36 2.29 -1.22
N ARG A 130 1.66 1.37 -1.87
CA ARG A 130 2.23 0.27 -2.64
C ARG A 130 1.89 0.37 -4.11
N PHE A 131 2.85 0.09 -4.96
CA PHE A 131 2.71 0.11 -6.41
C PHE A 131 2.79 -1.32 -6.92
N GLY A 132 1.74 -1.77 -7.60
CA GLY A 132 1.77 -3.07 -8.27
C GLY A 132 2.83 -3.09 -9.35
N TYR A 133 3.40 -4.26 -9.62
CA TYR A 133 4.45 -4.45 -10.64
C TYR A 133 4.11 -3.84 -12.01
N LYS A 134 2.86 -3.92 -12.47
CA LYS A 134 2.48 -3.32 -13.77
C LYS A 134 2.57 -1.78 -13.80
N ASN A 135 2.66 -1.13 -12.65
CA ASN A 135 2.84 0.32 -12.54
C ASN A 135 4.31 0.76 -12.63
N THR A 136 5.26 -0.17 -12.77
CA THR A 136 6.66 0.18 -13.01
C THR A 136 7.01 0.12 -14.51
N LEU A 137 7.85 1.05 -14.97
CA LEU A 137 8.50 1.05 -16.28
C LEU A 137 9.82 0.30 -16.19
N GLY A 138 10.30 -0.20 -17.34
CA GLY A 138 11.60 -0.88 -17.45
C GLY A 138 11.58 -2.39 -17.31
N LEU A 139 10.40 -2.98 -17.10
CA LEU A 139 10.21 -4.42 -17.01
C LEU A 139 9.34 -4.92 -18.17
N SER A 140 9.93 -5.72 -19.05
CA SER A 140 9.17 -6.62 -19.92
C SER A 140 8.62 -7.77 -19.06
N SER A 141 7.41 -8.25 -19.36
CA SER A 141 6.77 -9.42 -18.71
C SER A 141 7.62 -10.70 -18.75
N THR A 142 8.69 -10.70 -19.55
CA THR A 142 9.55 -11.84 -19.88
C THR A 142 10.73 -12.04 -18.93
N VAL A 143 11.20 -11.00 -18.23
CA VAL A 143 12.50 -11.02 -17.52
C VAL A 143 12.51 -11.89 -16.25
N LEU A 144 11.35 -12.36 -15.76
CA LEU A 144 11.24 -13.01 -14.45
C LEU A 144 10.63 -14.42 -14.46
N ARG A 145 10.65 -15.14 -15.59
CA ARG A 145 10.42 -16.60 -15.62
C ARG A 145 11.68 -17.44 -15.38
N SER A 146 12.87 -16.83 -15.39
CA SER A 146 14.14 -17.53 -15.23
C SER A 146 14.63 -17.47 -13.78
N ARG A 147 14.05 -18.30 -12.92
CA ARG A 147 14.67 -18.87 -11.71
C ARG A 147 13.70 -19.88 -11.07
N GLY A 148 13.63 -21.03 -11.74
CA GLY A 148 13.15 -22.30 -11.21
C GLY A 148 14.17 -23.36 -11.62
#